data_AF-A0A4Y2CYF6-F1
#
_entry.id   AF-A0A4Y2CYF6-F1
#
_cell.length_a   1.000
_cell.length_b   1.000
_cell.length_c   1.000
_cell.angle_alpha   90.00
_cell.angle_beta   90.00
_cell.angle_gamma   90.00
#
_symmetry.space_group_name_H-M   'P 1'
#
loop_
_entity.id
_entity.type
_entity.pdbx_description
1 polymer ?
#
loop_
_entity_poly.entity_id
_entity_poly.type
_entity_poly.pdbx_seq_one_letter_code
_entity_poly.pdbx_strand_id
1 'polypeptide(L)'
;MSIFAGARMYDLKILAEELGQTVNDSHKLKDLIKMILASKEYDEERAKEWLNMIINERKEREENDIRKEEIAEQKRQEEIAEQKRQEETVEQKRQEEIAERRRQDEIQIAERKHQEEIELRKLEYEERKRKE
;
A
#
# COMPACT_ATOMS: atom_id res chain seq x y z
N MET A 1 -1.22 32.90 -30.58
CA MET A 1 -0.64 31.88 -29.66
C MET A 1 -0.03 30.79 -30.51
N SER A 2 1.12 30.24 -30.14
CA SER A 2 1.76 29.14 -30.89
C SER A 2 0.97 27.84 -30.69
N ILE A 3 0.71 27.07 -31.76
CA ILE A 3 0.06 25.75 -31.67
C ILE A 3 0.91 24.73 -30.87
N PHE A 4 2.22 24.99 -30.74
CA PHE A 4 3.16 24.12 -30.03
C PHE A 4 3.24 24.39 -28.52
N ALA A 5 2.38 25.25 -27.98
CA ALA A 5 2.35 25.54 -26.55
C ALA A 5 2.00 24.28 -25.74
N GLY A 6 2.85 23.90 -24.79
CA GLY A 6 2.66 22.69 -23.96
C GLY A 6 3.12 21.38 -24.61
N ALA A 7 3.60 21.41 -25.85
CA ALA A 7 4.24 20.27 -26.50
C ALA A 7 5.65 20.05 -25.93
N ARG A 8 6.00 18.79 -25.69
CA ARG A 8 7.34 18.34 -25.31
C ARG A 8 8.12 17.93 -26.55
N MET A 9 9.44 17.73 -26.39
CA MET A 9 10.32 17.28 -27.48
C MET A 9 9.80 16.01 -28.17
N TYR A 10 9.31 15.06 -27.39
CA TYR A 10 8.77 13.79 -27.88
C TYR A 10 7.53 14.00 -28.77
N ASP A 11 6.59 14.85 -28.36
CA ASP A 11 5.37 15.10 -29.14
C ASP A 11 5.68 15.73 -30.50
N LEU A 12 6.65 16.63 -30.55
CA LEU A 12 7.08 17.29 -31.79
C LEU A 12 7.87 16.35 -32.71
N LYS A 13 8.60 15.38 -32.16
CA LYS A 13 9.25 14.33 -32.97
C LYS A 13 8.19 13.47 -33.66
N ILE A 14 7.17 13.02 -32.93
CA ILE A 14 6.07 12.23 -33.50
C ILE A 14 5.35 13.04 -34.59
N LEU A 15 5.00 14.30 -34.32
CA LEU A 15 4.32 15.14 -35.30
C LEU A 15 5.18 15.37 -36.56
N ALA A 16 6.48 15.54 -36.41
CA ALA A 16 7.39 15.70 -37.54
C ALA A 16 7.51 14.41 -38.38
N GLU A 17 7.59 13.24 -37.72
CA GLU A 17 7.58 11.93 -38.39
C GLU A 17 6.29 11.68 -39.17
N GLU A 18 5.13 12.04 -38.58
CA GLU A 18 3.83 11.94 -39.24
C GLU A 18 3.73 12.83 -40.49
N LEU A 19 4.38 14.00 -40.46
CA LEU A 19 4.50 14.90 -41.61
C LEU A 19 5.62 14.49 -42.59
N GLY A 20 6.13 13.26 -42.48
CA GLY A 20 7.14 12.66 -43.36
C GLY A 20 8.55 13.23 -43.19
N GLN A 21 8.82 13.96 -42.10
CA GLN A 21 10.15 14.50 -41.80
C GLN A 21 11.01 13.46 -41.08
N THR A 22 12.27 13.34 -41.47
CA THR A 22 13.24 12.49 -40.75
C THR A 22 13.79 13.22 -39.54
N VAL A 23 13.41 12.81 -38.33
CA VAL A 23 13.95 13.38 -37.09
C VAL A 23 14.99 12.45 -36.46
N ASN A 24 16.07 13.04 -35.97
CA ASN A 24 17.07 12.40 -35.13
C ASN A 24 17.06 12.99 -33.70
N ASP A 25 17.76 12.31 -32.78
CA ASP A 25 17.84 12.72 -31.37
C ASP A 25 18.67 13.97 -31.10
N SER A 26 19.51 14.40 -32.06
CA SER A 26 20.32 15.61 -31.93
C SER A 26 19.54 16.90 -32.20
N HIS A 27 18.37 16.81 -32.84
CA HIS A 27 17.53 17.97 -33.12
C HIS A 27 17.00 18.59 -31.84
N LYS A 28 17.10 19.92 -31.76
CA LYS A 28 16.49 20.69 -30.69
C LYS A 28 15.03 20.98 -31.03
N LEU A 29 14.27 21.39 -30.02
CA LEU A 29 12.86 21.78 -30.16
C LEU A 29 12.65 22.80 -31.30
N LYS A 30 13.56 23.78 -31.40
CA LYS A 30 13.53 24.80 -32.45
C LYS A 30 13.76 24.21 -33.85
N ASP A 31 14.58 23.18 -33.97
CA ASP A 31 14.86 22.52 -35.26
C ASP A 31 13.64 21.70 -35.69
N LEU A 32 13.02 20.96 -34.77
CA LEU A 32 11.78 20.22 -35.02
C LEU A 32 10.65 21.14 -35.47
N ILE A 33 10.44 22.26 -34.77
CA ILE A 33 9.41 23.25 -35.16
C ILE A 33 9.67 23.77 -36.58
N LYS A 34 10.94 24.07 -36.92
CA LYS A 34 11.28 24.51 -38.28
C LYS A 34 11.01 23.43 -39.33
N MET A 35 11.32 22.16 -39.03
CA MET A 35 11.09 21.04 -39.94
C MET A 35 9.58 20.82 -40.18
N ILE A 36 8.78 20.87 -39.11
CA ILE A 36 7.31 20.79 -39.19
C ILE A 36 6.75 21.90 -40.06
N LEU A 37 7.12 23.16 -39.79
CA LEU A 37 6.64 24.33 -40.55
C LEU A 37 7.14 24.36 -42.00
N ALA A 38 8.26 23.68 -42.30
CA ALA A 38 8.81 23.57 -43.65
C ALA A 38 8.25 22.37 -44.43
N SER A 39 7.44 21.51 -43.81
CA SER A 39 6.84 20.37 -44.50
C SER A 39 5.84 20.85 -45.54
N LYS A 40 5.87 20.21 -46.73
CA LYS A 40 4.92 20.52 -47.82
C LYS A 40 3.48 20.10 -47.48
N GLU A 41 3.34 19.19 -46.53
CA GLU A 41 2.04 18.69 -46.05
C GLU A 41 1.58 19.38 -44.77
N TYR A 42 2.31 20.40 -44.31
CA TYR A 42 1.94 21.15 -43.13
C TYR A 42 0.66 21.94 -43.36
N ASP A 43 -0.38 21.54 -42.63
CA ASP A 43 -1.61 22.29 -42.45
C ASP A 43 -1.77 22.61 -40.97
N GLU A 44 -1.98 23.88 -40.62
CA GLU A 44 -1.94 24.33 -39.22
C GLU A 44 -3.07 23.73 -38.37
N GLU A 45 -4.28 23.59 -38.94
CA GLU A 45 -5.42 22.99 -38.23
C GLU A 45 -5.21 21.50 -38.00
N ARG A 46 -4.82 20.76 -39.04
CA ARG A 46 -4.50 19.33 -38.93
C ARG A 46 -3.34 19.09 -37.98
N ALA A 47 -2.24 19.83 -38.10
CA ALA A 47 -1.09 19.68 -37.21
C ALA A 47 -1.46 19.96 -35.75
N LYS A 48 -2.35 20.91 -35.50
CA LYS A 48 -2.88 21.20 -34.16
C LYS A 48 -3.76 20.06 -33.62
N GLU A 49 -4.67 19.51 -34.42
CA GLU A 49 -5.51 18.38 -34.02
C GLU A 49 -4.67 17.14 -33.69
N TRP A 50 -3.71 16.81 -34.56
CA TRP A 50 -2.78 15.72 -34.37
C TRP A 50 -1.92 15.91 -33.11
N LEU A 51 -1.37 17.11 -32.91
CA LEU A 51 -0.58 17.42 -31.73
C LEU A 51 -1.40 17.32 -30.44
N ASN A 52 -2.66 17.75 -30.47
CA ASN A 52 -3.56 17.60 -29.32
C ASN A 52 -3.82 16.13 -28.99
N MET A 53 -4.00 15.28 -30.01
CA MET A 53 -4.15 13.83 -29.83
C MET A 53 -2.90 13.23 -29.16
N ILE A 54 -1.70 13.52 -29.69
CA ILE A 54 -0.43 13.03 -29.12
C ILE A 54 -0.26 13.49 -27.66
N ILE A 55 -0.54 14.76 -27.37
CA ILE A 55 -0.44 15.31 -26.01
C ILE A 55 -1.45 14.64 -25.07
N ASN A 56 -2.68 14.41 -25.52
CA ASN A 56 -3.70 13.74 -24.71
C ASN A 56 -3.34 12.29 -24.43
N GLU A 57 -2.90 11.53 -25.43
CA GLU A 57 -2.46 10.14 -25.23
C GLU A 57 -1.30 10.05 -24.23
N ARG A 58 -0.32 10.95 -24.32
CA ARG A 58 0.76 11.00 -23.33
C ARG A 58 0.23 11.28 -21.93
N LYS A 59 -0.65 12.28 -21.77
CA LYS A 59 -1.24 12.62 -20.47
C LYS A 59 -2.05 11.46 -19.90
N GLU A 60 -2.81 10.77 -20.73
CA GLU A 60 -3.58 9.59 -20.33
C GLU A 60 -2.67 8.44 -19.88
N ARG A 61 -1.54 8.20 -20.57
CA ARG A 61 -0.54 7.23 -20.12
C ARG A 61 0.08 7.60 -18.78
N GLU A 62 0.50 8.86 -18.63
CA GLU A 62 1.05 9.38 -17.36
C GLU A 62 0.05 9.23 -16.21
N GLU A 63 -1.22 9.58 -16.44
CA GLU A 63 -2.29 9.42 -15.45
C GLU A 63 -2.55 7.95 -15.11
N ASN A 64 -2.56 7.07 -16.11
CA ASN A 64 -2.74 5.64 -15.89
C ASN A 64 -1.58 5.01 -15.11
N ASP A 65 -0.35 5.47 -15.33
CA ASP A 65 0.82 5.01 -14.58
C ASP A 65 0.74 5.46 -13.12
N ILE A 66 0.37 6.73 -12.87
CA ILE A 66 0.13 7.24 -11.50
C ILE A 66 -0.97 6.43 -10.80
N ARG A 67 -2.10 6.18 -11.46
CA ARG A 67 -3.21 5.38 -10.90
C ARG A 67 -2.76 3.96 -10.55
N LYS A 68 -1.93 3.32 -11.40
CA LYS A 68 -1.39 1.98 -11.11
C LYS A 68 -0.47 2.01 -9.90
N GLU A 69 0.39 3.02 -9.77
CA GLU A 69 1.25 3.20 -8.60
C GLU A 69 0.44 3.41 -7.32
N GLU A 70 -0.61 4.24 -7.36
CA GLU A 70 -1.51 4.46 -6.22
C GLU A 70 -2.20 3.16 -5.79
N ILE A 71 -2.73 2.37 -6.73
CA ILE A 71 -3.35 1.07 -6.43
C ILE A 71 -2.33 0.11 -5.81
N ALA A 72 -1.09 0.10 -6.32
CA ALA A 72 -0.03 -0.75 -5.78
C ALA A 72 0.36 -0.34 -4.35
N GLU A 73 0.44 0.97 -4.07
CA GLU A 73 0.71 1.47 -2.72
C GLU A 73 -0.45 1.17 -1.76
N GLN A 74 -1.70 1.37 -2.18
CA GLN A 74 -2.87 1.03 -1.37
C GLN A 74 -2.87 -0.45 -0.97
N LYS A 75 -2.60 -1.36 -1.92
CA LYS A 75 -2.49 -2.79 -1.64
C LYS A 75 -1.40 -3.12 -0.62
N ARG A 76 -0.23 -2.48 -0.70
CA ARG A 76 0.84 -2.66 0.30
C ARG A 76 0.39 -2.23 1.69
N GLN A 77 -0.30 -1.09 1.79
CA GLN A 77 -0.81 -0.59 3.07
C GLN A 77 -1.89 -1.51 3.65
N GLU A 78 -2.79 -2.02 2.81
CA GLU A 78 -3.80 -3.00 3.23
C GLU A 78 -3.18 -4.29 3.75
N GLU A 79 -2.16 -4.83 3.08
CA GLU A 79 -1.45 -6.03 3.50
C GLU A 79 -0.77 -5.84 4.87
N ILE A 80 -0.08 -4.70 5.07
CA ILE A 80 0.54 -4.36 6.36
C ILE A 80 -0.52 -4.23 7.46
N ALA A 81 -1.65 -3.59 7.15
CA ALA A 81 -2.74 -3.44 8.11
C ALA A 81 -3.37 -4.79 8.47
N GLU A 82 -3.51 -5.69 7.50
CA GLU A 82 -4.01 -7.04 7.75
C GLU A 82 -3.05 -7.87 8.61
N GLN A 83 -1.76 -7.85 8.31
CA GLN A 83 -0.73 -8.53 9.12
C GLN A 83 -0.77 -8.05 10.57
N LYS A 84 -0.85 -6.74 10.80
CA LYS A 84 -0.97 -6.18 12.15
C LYS A 84 -2.21 -6.66 12.89
N ARG A 85 -3.36 -6.74 12.22
CA ARG A 85 -4.61 -7.28 12.83
C ARG A 85 -4.46 -8.76 13.20
N GLN A 86 -3.79 -9.54 12.35
CA GLN A 86 -3.53 -10.95 12.63
C GLN A 86 -2.59 -11.13 13.83
N GLU A 87 -1.47 -10.38 13.86
CA GLU A 87 -0.53 -10.38 14.99
C GLU A 87 -1.22 -9.99 16.30
N GLU A 88 -2.04 -8.93 16.29
CA GLU A 88 -2.80 -8.50 17.46
C GLU A 88 -3.76 -9.60 17.95
N THR A 89 -4.46 -10.27 17.04
CA THR A 89 -5.36 -11.38 17.39
C THR A 89 -4.60 -12.55 18.02
N VAL A 90 -3.41 -12.88 17.50
CA VAL A 90 -2.56 -13.94 18.06
C VAL A 90 -2.05 -13.56 19.45
N GLU A 91 -1.58 -12.33 19.62
CA GLU A 91 -1.10 -11.86 20.92
C GLU A 91 -2.24 -11.80 21.95
N GLN A 92 -3.44 -11.35 21.58
CA GLN A 92 -4.60 -11.37 22.46
C GLN A 92 -4.92 -12.80 22.93
N LYS A 93 -4.98 -13.78 22.01
CA LYS A 93 -5.21 -15.19 22.39
C LYS A 93 -4.14 -15.73 23.34
N ARG A 94 -2.89 -15.35 23.12
CA ARG A 94 -1.78 -15.74 23.98
C ARG A 94 -1.92 -15.16 25.39
N GLN A 95 -2.32 -13.90 25.50
CA GLN A 95 -2.59 -13.25 26.78
C GLN A 95 -3.78 -13.90 27.51
N GLU A 96 -4.85 -14.24 26.79
CA GLU A 96 -6.00 -14.95 27.35
C GLU A 96 -5.61 -16.33 27.90
N GLU A 97 -4.81 -17.11 27.16
CA GLU A 97 -4.31 -18.42 27.60
C GLU A 97 -3.47 -18.31 28.89
N ILE A 98 -2.57 -17.30 28.95
CA ILE A 98 -1.77 -17.04 30.15
C ILE A 98 -2.65 -16.66 31.33
N ALA A 99 -3.65 -15.79 31.12
CA ALA A 99 -4.58 -15.39 32.16
C ALA A 99 -5.43 -16.57 32.65
N GLU A 100 -5.87 -17.44 31.76
CA GLU A 100 -6.62 -18.64 32.12
C GLU A 100 -5.81 -19.61 32.95
N ARG A 101 -4.55 -19.88 32.56
CA ARG A 101 -3.63 -20.71 33.35
C ARG A 101 -3.41 -20.15 34.76
N ARG A 102 -3.21 -18.84 34.89
CA ARG A 102 -3.08 -18.19 36.20
C ARG A 102 -4.32 -18.38 37.07
N ARG A 103 -5.52 -18.25 36.49
CA ARG A 103 -6.77 -18.52 37.22
C ARG A 103 -6.87 -19.98 37.68
N GLN A 104 -6.47 -20.93 36.83
CA GLN A 104 -6.46 -22.35 37.19
C GLN A 104 -5.48 -22.64 38.34
N ASP A 105 -4.26 -22.09 38.26
CA ASP A 105 -3.25 -22.23 39.32
C ASP A 105 -3.76 -21.65 40.66
N GLU A 106 -4.39 -20.48 40.63
CA GLU A 106 -4.99 -19.86 41.82
C GLU A 106 -6.07 -20.74 42.45
N ILE A 107 -6.96 -21.34 41.64
CA ILE A 107 -7.99 -22.27 42.11
C ILE A 107 -7.34 -23.50 42.74
N GLN A 108 -6.36 -24.12 42.08
CA GLN A 108 -5.68 -25.31 42.62
C GLN A 108 -4.98 -25.02 43.94
N ILE A 109 -4.34 -23.85 44.06
CA ILE A 109 -3.68 -23.42 45.30
C ILE A 109 -4.73 -23.22 46.41
N ALA A 110 -5.87 -22.62 46.10
CA ALA A 110 -6.95 -22.40 47.07
C ALA A 110 -7.57 -23.73 47.55
N GLU A 111 -7.84 -24.66 46.64
CA GLU A 111 -8.36 -25.99 46.96
C GLU A 111 -7.40 -26.77 47.85
N ARG A 112 -6.10 -26.76 47.53
CA ARG A 112 -5.08 -27.42 48.34
C ARG A 112 -5.02 -26.84 49.76
N LYS A 113 -5.03 -25.50 49.89
CA LYS A 113 -5.05 -24.84 51.20
C LYS A 113 -6.30 -25.19 52.00
N HIS A 114 -7.46 -25.27 51.35
CA HIS A 114 -8.70 -25.66 52.02
C HIS A 114 -8.63 -27.10 52.55
N GLN A 115 -8.08 -28.01 51.75
CA GLN A 115 -7.86 -29.40 52.16
C GLN A 115 -6.89 -29.51 53.35
N GLU A 116 -5.76 -28.81 53.30
CA GLU A 116 -4.78 -28.74 54.39
C GLU A 116 -5.42 -28.16 55.68
N GLU A 117 -6.26 -27.13 55.56
CA GLU A 117 -6.99 -26.55 56.70
C GLU A 117 -7.99 -27.55 57.32
N ILE A 118 -8.72 -28.30 56.49
CA ILE A 118 -9.64 -29.35 56.96
C ILE A 118 -8.86 -30.44 57.71
N GLU A 119 -7.72 -30.87 57.19
CA GLU A 119 -6.88 -31.89 57.82
C GLU A 119 -6.31 -31.43 59.15
N LEU A 120 -5.79 -30.20 59.22
CA LEU A 120 -5.33 -29.60 60.48
C LEU A 120 -6.45 -29.55 61.52
N ARG A 121 -7.66 -29.16 61.11
CA ARG A 121 -8.82 -29.08 62.01
C ARG A 121 -9.27 -30.45 62.52
N LYS A 122 -9.16 -31.51 61.72
CA LYS A 122 -9.40 -32.90 62.15
C LYS A 122 -8.36 -33.35 63.18
N LEU A 123 -7.09 -33.08 62.94
CA LEU A 123 -6.00 -33.41 63.87
C LEU A 123 -6.16 -32.69 65.20
N GLU A 124 -6.47 -31.39 65.20
CA GLU A 124 -6.75 -30.62 66.42
C GLU A 124 -7.92 -31.20 67.21
N TYR A 125 -8.99 -31.62 66.53
CA TYR A 125 -10.14 -32.25 67.18
C TYR A 125 -9.75 -33.59 67.84
N GLU A 126 -8.98 -34.43 67.16
CA GLU A 126 -8.48 -35.67 67.75
C GLU A 126 -7.56 -35.42 68.96
N GLU A 127 -6.66 -34.44 68.89
CA GLU A 127 -5.79 -34.10 70.02
C GLU A 127 -6.57 -33.62 71.24
N ARG A 128 -7.61 -32.79 71.04
CA ARG A 128 -8.49 -32.35 72.13
C ARG A 128 -9.20 -33.53 72.78
N LYS A 129 -9.75 -34.43 71.97
CA LYS A 129 -10.46 -35.64 72.45
C LYS A 129 -9.54 -36.61 73.22
N ARG A 130 -8.25 -36.66 72.92
CA ARG A 130 -7.28 -37.49 73.68
C ARG A 130 -6.87 -36.88 75.02
N LYS A 131 -7.14 -35.59 75.25
CA LYS A 131 -6.77 -34.86 76.47
C LYS A 131 -7.93 -34.72 77.48
N GLU A 132 -9.15 -35.10 77.09
CA GLU A 132 -10.32 -35.28 77.98
C GLU A 132 -10.41 -36.73 78.49
#